data_AF-A0A9J6GBP9-F1
#
_entry.id   AF-A0A9J6GBP9-F1
#
_cell.length_a   1.000
_cell.length_b   1.000
_cell.length_c   1.000
_cell.angle_alpha   90.00
_cell.angle_beta   90.00
_cell.angle_gamma   90.00
#
_symmetry.space_group_name_H-M   'P 1'
#
loop_
_entity.id
_entity.type
_entity.pdbx_description
1 polymer ?
#
loop_
_entity_poly.entity_id
_entity_poly.type
_entity_poly.pdbx_seq_one_letter_code
_entity_poly.pdbx_strand_id
1 'polypeptide(L)'
;MLASPHRLLRPWGADEDKVYESPSDDYADAWAALRETGDVPADVDLEDYVGADSCVVVRQELTDEDILKSVRAEDSASSGDEEAAAQVEPAPTTSEVMEAFNTIRHIIGINEDDGAMALLIECKSRVTPMLAAKRKHAKIIDFWH
;
A
#
# COMPACT_ATOMS: atom_id res chain seq x y z
N MET A 1 55.19 -6.33 -11.10
CA MET A 1 54.27 -6.78 -10.03
C MET A 1 54.00 -5.58 -9.13
N LEU A 2 52.90 -4.88 -9.34
CA LEU A 2 52.44 -3.79 -8.49
C LEU A 2 50.96 -4.06 -8.23
N ALA A 3 50.65 -4.47 -7.01
CA ALA A 3 49.29 -4.78 -6.56
C ALA A 3 48.62 -3.48 -6.12
N SER A 4 47.50 -3.15 -6.76
CA SER A 4 46.60 -2.07 -6.33
C SER A 4 45.87 -2.47 -5.04
N PRO A 5 45.77 -1.58 -4.03
CA PRO A 5 45.00 -1.88 -2.84
C PRO A 5 43.51 -1.65 -3.14
N HIS A 6 42.74 -2.74 -3.05
CA HIS A 6 41.28 -2.71 -3.04
C HIS A 6 40.79 -1.80 -1.90
N ARG A 7 40.02 -0.77 -2.26
CA ARG A 7 39.17 -0.01 -1.34
C ARG A 7 38.12 -0.99 -0.79
N LEU A 8 38.41 -1.55 0.39
CA LEU A 8 37.41 -2.24 1.18
C LEU A 8 36.37 -1.20 1.62
N LEU A 9 35.16 -1.27 1.06
CA LEU A 9 34.00 -0.65 1.67
C LEU A 9 33.91 -1.21 3.10
N ARG A 10 34.07 -0.33 4.09
CA ARG A 10 33.76 -0.65 5.48
C ARG A 10 32.29 -1.05 5.53
N PRO A 11 31.95 -2.19 6.16
CA PRO A 11 30.57 -2.47 6.54
C PRO A 11 30.07 -1.33 7.41
N TRP A 12 28.96 -0.72 7.01
CA TRP A 12 28.22 0.18 7.89
C TRP A 12 27.56 -0.69 8.95
N GLY A 13 28.20 -0.80 10.10
CA GLY A 13 27.79 -1.75 11.13
C GLY A 13 28.89 -2.02 12.14
N ALA A 14 29.39 -0.96 12.77
CA ALA A 14 30.17 -1.02 14.00
C ALA A 14 30.34 0.41 14.52
N ASP A 15 29.24 1.05 14.90
CA ASP A 15 29.31 2.07 15.94
C ASP A 15 28.54 1.49 17.13
N GLU A 16 29.27 0.79 17.99
CA GLU A 16 29.54 1.20 19.38
C GLU A 16 28.30 0.97 20.26
N ASP A 17 28.47 0.20 21.32
CA ASP A 17 27.48 -0.01 22.37
C ASP A 17 26.93 1.35 22.84
N LYS A 18 25.85 1.82 22.23
CA LYS A 18 25.03 2.89 22.79
C LYS A 18 24.34 2.28 23.99
N VAL A 19 25.01 2.38 25.13
CA VAL A 19 24.36 2.40 26.43
C VAL A 19 23.29 3.48 26.29
N TYR A 20 22.03 3.06 26.11
CA TYR A 20 20.89 3.94 26.33
C TYR A 20 20.98 4.28 27.81
N GLU A 21 21.62 5.42 28.11
CA GLU A 21 21.60 6.02 29.43
C GLU A 21 20.12 6.07 29.80
N SER A 22 19.74 5.36 30.87
CA SER A 22 18.37 5.37 31.37
C SER A 22 17.93 6.83 31.47
N PRO A 23 16.67 7.17 31.10
CA PRO A 23 16.20 8.55 31.19
C PRO A 23 16.59 9.09 32.56
N SER A 24 17.49 10.07 32.60
CA SER A 24 17.87 10.67 33.87
C SER A 24 16.61 11.26 34.50
N ASP A 25 16.46 11.16 35.82
CA ASP A 25 15.29 11.66 36.56
C ASP A 25 14.88 13.09 36.12
N ASP A 26 15.85 13.89 35.68
CA ASP A 26 15.71 15.21 35.06
C ASP A 26 14.67 15.31 33.91
N TYR A 27 14.51 14.27 33.07
CA TYR A 27 13.55 14.31 31.95
C TYR A 27 12.11 14.03 32.40
N ALA A 28 11.93 13.22 33.44
CA ALA A 28 10.61 12.93 34.01
C ALA A 28 10.06 14.18 34.71
N ASP A 29 10.92 14.91 35.43
CA ASP A 29 10.56 16.17 36.09
C ASP A 29 10.22 17.27 35.07
N ALA A 30 10.99 17.38 33.97
CA ALA A 30 10.69 18.31 32.89
C ALA A 30 9.35 17.98 32.18
N TRP A 31 9.08 16.69 31.97
CA TRP A 31 7.81 16.23 31.40
C TRP A 31 6.61 16.54 32.31
N ALA A 32 6.75 16.33 33.62
CA ALA A 32 5.73 16.67 34.60
C ALA A 32 5.42 18.18 34.61
N ALA A 33 6.44 19.02 34.52
CA ALA A 33 6.28 20.48 34.42
C ALA A 33 5.52 20.89 33.15
N LEU A 34 5.82 20.27 32.00
CA LEU A 34 5.10 20.53 30.74
C LEU A 34 3.63 20.09 30.78
N ARG A 35 3.31 19.03 31.53
CA ARG A 35 1.92 18.62 31.77
C ARG A 35 1.18 19.62 32.67
N GLU A 36 1.87 20.20 33.65
CA GLU A 36 1.29 21.21 34.54
C GLU A 36 1.01 22.53 33.82
N THR A 37 1.88 22.93 32.88
CA THR A 37 1.66 24.13 32.05
C THR A 37 0.62 23.91 30.94
N GLY A 38 0.26 22.66 30.65
CA GLY A 38 -0.71 22.29 29.62
C GLY A 38 -0.16 22.31 28.19
N ASP A 39 1.17 22.30 28.06
CA ASP A 39 1.86 22.28 26.74
C ASP A 39 1.82 20.89 26.09
N VAL A 40 1.46 19.85 26.85
CA VAL A 40 1.37 18.47 26.40
C VAL A 40 -0.02 17.89 26.71
N PRO A 41 -0.65 17.17 25.77
CA PRO A 41 -1.91 16.47 26.01
C PRO A 41 -1.82 15.45 27.14
N ALA A 42 -2.86 15.33 27.97
CA ALA A 42 -2.86 14.47 29.14
C ALA A 42 -2.83 12.96 28.82
N ASP A 43 -3.14 12.60 27.58
CA ASP A 43 -3.20 11.25 27.01
C ASP A 43 -1.93 10.83 26.27
N VAL A 44 -0.88 11.67 26.26
CA VAL A 44 0.39 11.36 25.61
C VAL A 44 1.45 11.04 26.67
N ASP A 45 2.09 9.88 26.50
CA ASP A 45 3.21 9.44 27.32
C ASP A 45 4.54 9.97 26.75
N LEU A 46 5.55 10.09 27.61
CA LEU A 46 6.86 10.65 27.24
C LEU A 46 7.53 9.80 26.16
N GLU A 47 7.45 8.47 26.27
CA GLU A 47 8.01 7.55 25.30
C GLU A 47 7.35 7.69 23.92
N ASP A 48 6.04 7.89 23.86
CA ASP A 48 5.30 8.09 22.61
C ASP A 48 5.64 9.44 21.97
N TYR A 49 5.85 10.48 22.78
CA TYR A 49 6.23 11.80 22.31
C TYR A 49 7.65 11.82 21.73
N VAL A 50 8.61 11.23 22.45
CA VAL A 50 10.02 11.17 22.02
C VAL A 50 10.20 10.17 20.89
N GLY A 51 9.47 9.05 20.92
CA GLY A 51 9.49 7.99 19.93
C GLY A 51 8.51 8.18 18.77
N ALA A 52 7.96 9.38 18.58
CA ALA A 52 6.92 9.64 17.57
C ALA A 52 7.37 9.30 16.13
N ASP A 53 8.69 9.35 15.86
CA ASP A 53 9.27 9.00 14.56
C ASP A 53 9.74 7.54 14.47
N SER A 54 9.74 6.78 15.57
CA SER A 54 10.27 5.42 15.64
C SER A 54 9.50 4.42 14.78
N CYS A 55 8.22 4.68 14.52
CA CYS A 55 7.35 3.87 13.67
C CYS A 55 7.15 4.44 12.26
N VAL A 56 7.87 5.51 11.90
CA VAL A 56 7.76 6.12 10.57
C VAL A 56 8.41 5.20 9.54
N VAL A 57 7.56 4.48 8.80
CA VAL A 57 7.98 3.71 7.63
C VAL A 57 8.17 4.68 6.47
N VAL A 58 9.42 5.07 6.22
CA VAL A 58 9.76 5.83 5.02
C VAL A 58 9.72 4.88 3.82
N ARG A 59 8.89 5.20 2.83
CA ARG A 59 8.92 4.51 1.54
C ARG A 59 9.90 5.24 0.63
N GLN A 60 10.87 4.52 0.09
CA GLN A 60 11.71 5.05 -0.98
C GLN A 60 10.83 5.29 -2.21
N GLU A 61 10.88 6.49 -2.77
CA GLU A 61 10.26 6.78 -4.06
C GLU A 61 11.01 6.02 -5.16
N LEU A 62 10.28 5.44 -6.10
CA LEU A 62 10.88 4.78 -7.26
C LEU A 62 11.62 5.82 -8.08
N THR A 63 12.86 5.50 -8.48
CA THR A 63 13.60 6.34 -9.41
C THR A 63 13.03 6.19 -10.83
N ASP A 64 13.26 7.18 -11.70
CA ASP A 64 12.86 7.09 -13.10
C ASP A 64 13.48 5.86 -13.78
N GLU A 65 14.70 5.49 -13.38
CA GLU A 65 15.37 4.27 -13.84
C GLU A 65 14.65 2.99 -13.40
N ASP A 66 14.13 2.95 -12.17
CA ASP A 66 13.34 1.82 -11.67
C ASP A 66 12.02 1.70 -12.43
N ILE A 67 11.36 2.82 -12.71
CA ILE A 67 10.12 2.87 -13.49
C ILE A 67 10.37 2.37 -14.92
N LEU A 68 11.41 2.86 -15.58
CA LEU A 68 11.79 2.44 -16.93
C LEU A 68 12.20 0.95 -16.96
N LYS A 69 12.82 0.44 -15.90
CA LYS A 69 13.17 -0.98 -15.78
C LYS A 69 11.93 -1.84 -15.59
N SER A 70 10.93 -1.40 -14.84
CA SER A 70 9.64 -2.09 -14.72
C SER A 70 8.91 -2.20 -16.05
N VAL A 71 8.82 -1.10 -16.82
CA VAL A 71 8.20 -1.10 -18.15
C VAL A 71 8.97 -2.01 -19.12
N ARG A 72 10.30 -1.91 -19.16
CA ARG A 72 11.10 -2.75 -20.08
C ARG A 72 11.14 -4.22 -19.68
N ALA A 73 11.00 -4.53 -18.40
CA ALA A 73 10.89 -5.91 -17.92
C ALA A 73 9.57 -6.56 -18.36
N GLU A 74 8.48 -5.77 -18.45
CA GLU A 74 7.20 -6.22 -18.98
C GLU A 74 7.29 -6.54 -20.49
N ASP A 75 8.06 -5.75 -21.23
CA ASP A 75 8.28 -5.95 -22.67
C ASP A 75 9.29 -7.07 -22.98
N SER A 76 10.33 -7.24 -22.15
CA SER A 76 11.38 -8.26 -22.36
C SER A 76 10.99 -9.66 -21.88
N ALA A 77 9.92 -9.80 -21.09
CA ALA A 77 9.37 -11.10 -20.70
C ALA A 77 8.52 -11.77 -21.80
N SER A 78 8.36 -11.13 -22.96
CA SER A 78 7.54 -11.63 -24.09
C SER A 78 8.34 -12.41 -25.15
N SER A 79 9.60 -12.77 -24.88
CA SER A 79 10.42 -13.58 -25.80
C SER A 79 11.19 -14.66 -25.03
N GLY A 80 10.47 -15.68 -24.57
CA GLY A 80 11.07 -16.81 -23.89
C GLY A 80 9.99 -17.78 -23.43
N ASP A 81 9.95 -18.92 -24.10
CA ASP A 81 9.09 -20.06 -23.85
C ASP A 81 9.19 -20.56 -22.38
N GLU A 82 8.03 -20.91 -21.83
CA GLU A 82 7.77 -21.62 -20.57
C GLU A 82 7.89 -20.88 -19.21
N GLU A 83 6.76 -20.89 -18.48
CA GLU A 83 6.49 -20.59 -17.06
C GLU A 83 6.01 -19.19 -16.60
N ALA A 84 4.88 -19.27 -15.89
CA ALA A 84 4.22 -18.27 -15.04
C ALA A 84 3.69 -17.02 -15.74
N ALA A 85 2.67 -17.22 -16.58
CA ALA A 85 1.68 -16.18 -16.84
C ALA A 85 1.24 -15.58 -15.50
N ALA A 86 1.62 -14.33 -15.23
CA ALA A 86 0.83 -13.47 -14.37
C ALA A 86 -0.56 -13.52 -14.97
N GLN A 87 -1.45 -14.29 -14.36
CA GLN A 87 -2.81 -14.42 -14.83
C GLN A 87 -3.41 -13.03 -14.71
N VAL A 88 -3.40 -12.29 -15.81
CA VAL A 88 -4.33 -11.21 -16.03
C VAL A 88 -5.66 -11.92 -16.06
N GLU A 89 -6.26 -12.10 -14.87
CA GLU A 89 -7.56 -12.73 -14.79
C GLU A 89 -8.48 -11.94 -15.73
N PRO A 90 -9.16 -12.63 -16.66
CA PRO A 90 -10.00 -11.97 -17.63
C PRO A 90 -11.01 -11.10 -16.86
N ALA A 91 -11.24 -9.88 -17.35
CA ALA A 91 -12.22 -9.00 -16.75
C ALA A 91 -13.56 -9.76 -16.61
N PRO A 92 -14.20 -9.75 -15.43
CA PRO A 92 -15.39 -10.56 -15.21
C PRO A 92 -16.49 -10.12 -16.16
N THR A 93 -17.10 -11.12 -16.80
CA THR A 93 -18.23 -10.94 -17.69
C THR A 93 -19.43 -10.41 -16.91
N THR A 94 -20.36 -9.76 -17.62
CA THR A 94 -21.62 -9.30 -17.02
C THR A 94 -22.38 -10.43 -16.30
N SER A 95 -22.30 -11.67 -16.80
CA SER A 95 -22.94 -12.83 -16.18
C SER A 95 -22.31 -13.15 -14.83
N GLU A 96 -20.97 -13.20 -14.76
CA GLU A 96 -20.23 -13.50 -13.52
C GLU A 96 -20.47 -12.44 -12.45
N VAL A 97 -20.51 -11.17 -12.83
CA VAL A 97 -20.83 -10.08 -11.89
C VAL A 97 -22.25 -10.24 -11.32
N MET A 98 -23.23 -10.56 -12.17
CA MET A 98 -24.61 -10.74 -11.74
C MET A 98 -24.82 -12.00 -10.89
N GLU A 99 -24.05 -13.06 -11.15
CA GLU A 99 -24.02 -14.26 -10.34
C GLU A 99 -23.44 -13.98 -8.95
N ALA A 100 -22.34 -13.23 -8.84
CA ALA A 100 -21.79 -12.80 -7.56
C ALA A 100 -22.81 -12.01 -6.73
N PHE A 101 -23.58 -11.10 -7.36
CA PHE A 101 -24.69 -10.40 -6.69
C PHE A 101 -25.79 -11.34 -6.20
N ASN A 102 -26.03 -12.48 -6.86
CA ASN A 102 -27.00 -13.48 -6.41
C ASN A 102 -26.46 -14.27 -5.22
N THR A 103 -25.18 -14.66 -5.25
CA THR A 103 -24.50 -15.34 -4.13
C THR A 103 -24.53 -14.48 -2.87
N ILE A 104 -24.15 -13.20 -2.99
CA ILE A 104 -24.15 -12.27 -1.85
C ILE A 104 -25.58 -12.06 -1.33
N ARG A 105 -26.58 -11.93 -2.22
CA ARG A 105 -27.99 -11.80 -1.83
C ARG A 105 -28.47 -13.00 -1.02
N HIS A 106 -28.07 -14.21 -1.43
CA HIS A 106 -28.45 -15.43 -0.73
C HIS A 106 -27.88 -15.46 0.69
N ILE A 107 -26.60 -15.12 0.85
CA ILE A 107 -25.94 -15.05 2.16
C ILE A 107 -26.62 -14.02 3.06
N ILE A 108 -26.86 -12.81 2.57
CA ILE A 108 -27.54 -11.76 3.35
C ILE A 108 -28.96 -12.18 3.73
N GLY A 109 -29.68 -12.81 2.80
CA GLY A 109 -31.03 -13.32 3.05
C GLY A 109 -31.10 -14.39 4.15
N ILE A 110 -30.08 -15.25 4.27
CA ILE A 110 -29.98 -16.22 5.38
C ILE A 110 -29.78 -15.52 6.73
N ASN A 111 -29.06 -14.40 6.74
CA ASN A 111 -28.75 -13.64 7.96
C ASN A 111 -29.84 -12.62 8.33
N GLU A 112 -30.91 -12.52 7.53
CA GLU A 112 -32.03 -11.58 7.75
C GLU A 112 -31.58 -10.12 7.99
N ASP A 113 -30.48 -9.71 7.36
CA ASP A 113 -29.92 -8.36 7.49
C ASP A 113 -30.49 -7.42 6.42
N ASP A 114 -31.57 -6.72 6.79
CA ASP A 114 -32.24 -5.75 5.92
C ASP A 114 -31.34 -4.56 5.54
N GLY A 115 -30.40 -4.17 6.42
CA GLY A 115 -29.46 -3.07 6.16
C GLY A 115 -28.45 -3.44 5.07
N ALA A 116 -27.86 -4.62 5.19
CA ALA A 116 -26.97 -5.16 4.16
C ALA A 116 -27.71 -5.42 2.84
N MET A 117 -28.98 -5.84 2.88
CA MET A 117 -29.80 -6.03 1.69
C MET A 117 -30.04 -4.70 0.96
N ALA A 118 -30.33 -3.62 1.69
CA ALA A 118 -30.51 -2.29 1.10
C ALA A 118 -29.24 -1.80 0.39
N LEU A 119 -28.06 -1.97 1.03
CA LEU A 119 -26.76 -1.63 0.44
C LEU A 119 -26.46 -2.45 -0.82
N LEU A 120 -26.78 -3.74 -0.82
CA LEU A 120 -26.59 -4.61 -1.99
C LEU A 120 -27.46 -4.15 -3.17
N ILE A 121 -28.71 -3.76 -2.91
CA ILE A 121 -29.64 -3.24 -3.93
C ILE A 121 -29.11 -1.94 -4.53
N GLU A 122 -28.65 -1.01 -3.69
CA GLU A 122 -28.05 0.24 -4.14
C GLU A 122 -26.82 -0.01 -5.00
N CYS A 123 -25.90 -0.87 -4.55
CA CYS A 123 -24.70 -1.24 -5.31
C CYS A 123 -25.06 -1.84 -6.68
N LYS A 124 -26.00 -2.79 -6.71
CA LYS A 124 -26.49 -3.41 -7.95
C LYS A 124 -27.07 -2.38 -8.92
N SER A 125 -27.82 -1.39 -8.41
CA SER A 125 -28.41 -0.33 -9.24
C SER A 125 -27.37 0.54 -9.96
N ARG A 126 -26.20 0.76 -9.33
CA ARG A 126 -25.09 1.53 -9.91
C ARG A 126 -24.26 0.71 -10.89
N VAL A 127 -24.05 -0.58 -10.61
CA VAL A 127 -23.25 -1.47 -11.46
C VAL A 127 -23.98 -1.88 -12.74
N THR A 128 -25.29 -2.11 -12.68
CA THR A 128 -26.10 -2.51 -13.86
C THR A 128 -25.93 -1.59 -15.08
N PRO A 129 -26.03 -0.24 -14.98
CA PRO A 129 -25.79 0.66 -16.11
C PRO A 129 -24.34 0.67 -16.56
N MET A 130 -23.36 0.44 -15.67
CA MET A 130 -21.95 0.34 -16.04
C MET A 130 -21.67 -0.88 -16.91
N LEU A 131 -22.33 -2.01 -16.62
CA LEU A 131 -22.22 -3.23 -17.41
C LEU A 131 -22.99 -3.15 -18.74
N ALA A 132 -24.09 -2.38 -18.78
CA ALA A 132 -24.88 -2.17 -19.99
C ALA A 132 -24.20 -1.19 -20.98
N ALA A 133 -23.47 -0.21 -20.45
CA ALA A 133 -22.68 0.72 -21.25
C ALA A 133 -21.46 0.00 -21.84
N LYS A 134 -21.63 -0.63 -23.01
CA LYS A 134 -20.51 -1.05 -23.84
C LYS A 134 -19.64 0.17 -24.15
N ARG A 135 -18.56 0.39 -23.39
CA ARG A 135 -17.51 1.33 -23.79
C ARG A 135 -16.91 0.80 -25.08
N LYS A 136 -17.38 1.31 -26.21
CA LYS A 136 -16.60 1.28 -27.44
C LYS A 136 -15.39 2.16 -27.12
N HIS A 137 -14.27 1.55 -26.77
CA HIS A 137 -12.99 2.23 -26.81
C HIS A 137 -12.83 2.66 -28.27
N ALA A 138 -13.12 3.93 -28.58
CA ALA A 138 -12.78 4.50 -29.87
C ALA A 138 -11.27 4.36 -29.99
N LYS A 139 -10.83 3.59 -30.98
CA LYS A 139 -9.40 3.46 -31.21
C LYS A 139 -8.90 4.85 -31.60
N ILE A 140 -7.86 5.33 -30.92
CA ILE A 140 -7.25 6.64 -31.21
C ILE A 140 -6.83 6.78 -32.69
N ILE A 141 -6.62 5.67 -33.39
CA ILE A 141 -6.30 5.63 -34.81
C ILE A 141 -7.47 6.02 -35.72
N ASP A 142 -8.72 5.96 -35.26
CA ASP A 142 -9.89 6.39 -36.06
C ASP A 142 -10.01 7.93 -36.11
N PHE A 143 -9.23 8.67 -35.30
CA PHE A 143 -9.18 10.14 -35.32
C PHE A 143 -8.27 10.72 -36.42
N TRP A 144 -7.42 9.90 -37.05
CA TRP A 144 -6.40 10.35 -37.98
C TRP A 144 -6.68 9.97 -39.45
N HIS A 145 -7.96 9.81 -39.82
CA HIS A 145 -8.40 9.53 -41.18
C HIS A 145 -9.22 10.65 -41.80
#